data_AF-A0A2R4T4I0-F1
#
_entry.id   AF-A0A2R4T4I0-F1
#
_cell.length_a   1.000
_cell.length_b   1.000
_cell.length_c   1.000
_cell.angle_alpha   90.00
_cell.angle_beta   90.00
_cell.angle_gamma   90.00
#
_symmetry.space_group_name_H-M   'P 1'
#
loop_
_entity.id
_entity.type
_entity.pdbx_description
1 polymer ?
#
loop_
_entity_poly.entity_id
_entity_poly.type
_entity_poly.pdbx_seq_one_letter_code
_entity_poly.pdbx_strand_id
1 'polypeptide(L)'
;MNLRMIGLTAAAVFAALLPPAASAGPADGLWPGSDSSPPEGAKVKAEPRTEPEQGLLPGIGGSEGSDASDDSDVAGAIAPRTAAQCGPELTSPDGVEAQTCVLTEGRDTWARTYYRNATGEELSSVLTLMGPGGRTLQTNCVVGAGDEPDACETPREPSRGAVAEYSAVAEFATADEVGEGPLLLRSGSNSGAPEVR
;
A
#
# COMPACT_ATOMS: atom_id res chain seq x y z
N MET A 1 -25.23 -6.77 -51.68
CA MET A 1 -26.06 -5.55 -51.68
C MET A 1 -25.46 -4.56 -50.69
N ASN A 2 -24.87 -3.48 -51.20
CA ASN A 2 -24.29 -2.41 -50.39
C ASN A 2 -25.38 -1.39 -50.08
N LEU A 3 -25.83 -1.30 -48.82
CA LEU A 3 -26.69 -0.22 -48.38
C LEU A 3 -25.82 1.00 -48.04
N ARG A 4 -25.99 2.04 -48.85
CA ARG A 4 -25.27 3.30 -48.82
C ARG A 4 -25.71 4.17 -47.63
N MET A 5 -24.73 4.70 -46.91
CA MET A 5 -24.55 6.13 -46.61
C MET A 5 -25.84 7.00 -46.60
N ILE A 6 -26.41 7.24 -45.42
CA ILE A 6 -27.37 8.31 -45.07
C ILE A 6 -27.15 8.60 -43.58
N GLY A 7 -26.94 9.82 -43.06
CA GLY A 7 -26.95 11.14 -43.64
C GLY A 7 -26.39 12.17 -42.63
N LEU A 8 -25.79 13.19 -43.23
CA LEU A 8 -25.35 14.50 -42.76
C LEU A 8 -26.04 15.11 -41.50
N THR A 9 -25.17 15.57 -40.59
CA THR A 9 -25.14 16.89 -39.92
C THR A 9 -26.44 17.51 -39.41
N ALA A 10 -26.54 17.65 -38.07
CA ALA A 10 -27.29 18.72 -37.44
C ALA A 10 -26.38 19.46 -36.45
N ALA A 11 -25.71 20.51 -36.94
CA ALA A 11 -25.15 21.55 -36.11
C ALA A 11 -26.25 22.57 -35.80
N ALA A 12 -26.66 22.68 -34.54
CA ALA A 12 -27.45 23.80 -34.05
C ALA A 12 -26.84 24.29 -32.74
N VAL A 13 -26.17 25.43 -32.86
CA VAL A 13 -25.62 26.27 -31.79
C VAL A 13 -26.75 26.69 -30.85
N PHE A 14 -26.63 26.42 -29.56
CA PHE A 14 -27.34 27.15 -28.51
C PHE A 14 -26.33 27.70 -27.51
N ALA A 15 -25.75 28.83 -27.89
CA ALA A 15 -25.10 29.76 -26.98
C ALA A 15 -26.19 30.66 -26.39
N ALA A 16 -26.45 30.57 -25.08
CA ALA A 16 -26.79 31.68 -24.19
C ALA A 16 -27.23 31.17 -22.80
N LEU A 17 -26.61 31.73 -21.76
CA LEU A 17 -27.07 31.85 -20.36
C LEU A 17 -26.79 30.70 -19.38
N LEU A 18 -25.50 30.44 -19.12
CA LEU A 18 -25.06 29.99 -17.78
C LEU A 18 -24.26 31.12 -17.11
N PRO A 19 -24.68 31.63 -15.94
CA PRO A 19 -23.95 32.67 -15.22
C PRO A 19 -22.63 32.14 -14.63
N PRO A 20 -21.52 32.89 -14.77
CA PRO A 20 -20.26 32.58 -14.11
C PRO A 20 -20.36 32.98 -12.63
N ALA A 21 -20.32 32.00 -11.72
CA ALA A 21 -20.05 32.28 -10.31
C ALA A 21 -18.53 32.45 -10.14
N ALA A 22 -18.06 33.68 -10.34
CA ALA A 22 -16.74 34.10 -9.90
C ALA A 22 -16.81 34.44 -8.41
N SER A 23 -16.28 33.56 -7.55
CA SER A 23 -15.96 33.89 -6.16
C SER A 23 -14.46 34.04 -6.02
N ALA A 24 -13.97 35.26 -6.28
CA ALA A 24 -12.64 35.71 -5.90
C ALA A 24 -12.69 36.18 -4.44
N GLY A 25 -11.87 35.59 -3.58
CA GLY A 25 -11.56 36.14 -2.27
C GLY A 25 -10.06 36.48 -2.22
N PRO A 26 -9.67 37.76 -2.13
CA PRO A 26 -8.31 38.14 -1.78
C PRO A 26 -8.22 38.37 -0.28
N ALA A 27 -7.20 37.79 0.36
CA ALA A 27 -6.72 38.24 1.66
C ALA A 27 -5.21 38.00 1.73
N ASP A 28 -4.47 38.90 1.08
CA ASP A 28 -3.10 39.21 1.41
C ASP A 28 -3.02 39.69 2.87
N GLY A 29 -2.43 38.85 3.73
CA GLY A 29 -2.00 39.21 5.07
C GLY A 29 -0.49 39.34 5.12
N LEU A 30 0.05 40.42 4.55
CA LEU A 30 1.42 40.87 4.79
C LEU A 30 1.57 41.27 6.28
N TRP A 31 2.39 40.54 7.03
CA TRP A 31 2.93 41.05 8.29
C TRP A 31 4.25 41.77 8.03
N PRO A 32 4.39 43.04 8.48
CA PRO A 32 5.64 43.78 8.41
C PRO A 32 6.58 43.34 9.53
N GLY A 33 7.88 43.36 9.22
CA GLY A 33 8.93 42.86 10.09
C GLY A 33 9.23 43.70 11.33
N SER A 34 10.13 43.18 12.14
CA SER A 34 11.02 43.96 12.98
C SER A 34 12.30 43.17 13.23
N ASP A 35 13.38 43.65 12.60
CA ASP A 35 14.76 43.44 12.98
C ASP A 35 14.99 43.77 14.46
N SER A 36 15.79 42.94 15.14
CA SER A 36 16.72 43.39 16.18
C SER A 36 17.80 42.33 16.39
N SER A 37 19.02 42.72 16.05
CA SER A 37 20.30 42.02 16.28
C SER A 37 20.83 42.26 17.72
N PRO A 38 21.94 41.62 18.15
CA PRO A 38 22.16 41.06 19.49
C PRO A 38 22.96 41.97 20.44
N PRO A 39 23.30 41.47 21.64
CA PRO A 39 24.69 41.60 22.08
C PRO A 39 25.31 40.32 22.70
N GLU A 40 26.55 40.07 22.30
CA GLU A 40 27.59 39.38 23.07
C GLU A 40 27.97 40.17 24.34
N GLY A 41 28.48 39.48 25.37
CA GLY A 41 29.45 40.10 26.29
C GLY A 41 29.30 39.82 27.79
N ALA A 42 29.74 38.63 28.22
CA ALA A 42 30.66 38.36 29.33
C ALA A 42 30.33 38.82 30.78
N LYS A 43 30.37 37.88 31.76
CA LYS A 43 31.54 37.60 32.65
C LYS A 43 31.18 36.75 33.90
N VAL A 44 31.86 35.61 34.02
CA VAL A 44 32.58 35.04 35.20
C VAL A 44 31.80 34.68 36.49
N LYS A 45 31.86 33.39 36.90
CA LYS A 45 32.65 32.89 38.07
C LYS A 45 32.66 31.36 38.18
N ALA A 46 33.84 30.80 38.48
CA ALA A 46 34.16 29.37 38.58
C ALA A 46 34.03 28.80 40.02
N GLU A 47 33.62 27.51 40.09
CA GLU A 47 34.05 26.33 40.93
C GLU A 47 34.24 26.46 42.48
N PRO A 48 34.23 25.35 43.30
CA PRO A 48 34.56 23.94 42.96
C PRO A 48 33.77 22.78 43.65
N ARG A 49 34.02 21.56 43.14
CA ARG A 49 34.07 20.18 43.72
C ARG A 49 33.22 19.80 44.93
N THR A 50 32.57 18.62 44.86
CA THR A 50 32.76 17.46 45.79
C THR A 50 32.08 16.20 45.21
N GLU A 51 32.86 15.18 44.85
CA GLU A 51 32.49 13.75 44.98
C GLU A 51 33.09 13.27 46.31
N PRO A 52 32.51 12.28 47.04
CA PRO A 52 32.88 10.87 46.78
C PRO A 52 31.81 9.77 47.09
N GLU A 53 32.09 8.61 46.48
CA GLU A 53 32.03 7.23 47.02
C GLU A 53 30.68 6.48 47.20
N GLN A 54 30.50 5.37 46.46
CA GLN A 54 30.82 3.95 46.76
C GLN A 54 29.75 3.23 47.59
N GLY A 55 29.25 2.13 47.05
CA GLY A 55 28.41 1.16 47.75
C GLY A 55 28.29 -0.15 46.96
N LEU A 56 29.30 -1.01 47.10
CA LEU A 56 29.24 -2.45 46.81
C LEU A 56 28.13 -3.11 47.66
N LEU A 57 27.43 -4.17 47.23
CA LEU A 57 27.90 -5.57 47.30
C LEU A 57 26.92 -6.56 46.62
N PRO A 58 27.37 -7.79 46.29
CA PRO A 58 26.66 -8.79 45.47
C PRO A 58 25.92 -9.86 46.30
N GLY A 59 24.93 -10.52 45.67
CA GLY A 59 24.18 -11.64 46.23
C GLY A 59 24.16 -12.86 45.28
N ILE A 60 24.76 -13.93 45.76
CA ILE A 60 25.01 -15.27 45.18
C ILE A 60 23.75 -16.16 45.08
N GLY A 61 23.79 -17.17 44.20
CA GLY A 61 23.05 -18.44 44.39
C GLY A 61 22.43 -19.02 43.12
N GLY A 62 23.04 -20.07 42.55
CA GLY A 62 22.67 -20.70 41.29
C GLY A 62 21.59 -21.79 41.37
N SER A 63 21.28 -22.38 40.21
CA SER A 63 21.14 -23.84 39.97
C SER A 63 20.67 -24.08 38.54
N GLU A 64 21.46 -24.85 37.79
CA GLU A 64 21.00 -25.61 36.63
C GLU A 64 20.09 -26.75 37.11
N GLY A 65 19.01 -27.06 36.37
CA GLY A 65 18.23 -28.28 36.59
C GLY A 65 16.77 -28.22 36.16
N SER A 66 16.51 -28.78 34.98
CA SER A 66 15.39 -29.66 34.62
C SER A 66 13.92 -29.22 34.71
N ASP A 67 13.25 -29.39 33.57
CA ASP A 67 11.87 -29.83 33.35
C ASP A 67 10.78 -29.35 34.32
N ALA A 68 10.02 -28.36 33.87
CA ALA A 68 8.61 -28.26 34.18
C ALA A 68 7.86 -27.93 32.89
N SER A 69 7.09 -28.90 32.41
CA SER A 69 5.99 -28.69 31.49
C SER A 69 5.03 -27.71 32.16
N ASP A 70 5.13 -26.44 31.81
CA ASP A 70 4.14 -25.45 32.20
C ASP A 70 3.06 -25.44 31.11
N ASP A 71 2.12 -26.37 31.28
CA ASP A 71 0.76 -26.32 30.76
C ASP A 71 0.08 -25.11 31.40
N SER A 72 0.49 -23.93 30.97
CA SER A 72 -0.19 -22.68 31.27
C SER A 72 -1.14 -22.42 30.12
N ASP A 73 -2.36 -22.95 30.27
CA ASP A 73 -3.59 -22.48 29.63
C ASP A 73 -3.80 -20.99 29.97
N VAL A 74 -2.95 -20.14 29.40
CA VAL A 74 -3.28 -18.74 29.25
C VAL A 74 -4.31 -18.73 28.14
N ALA A 75 -5.56 -18.52 28.52
CA ALA A 75 -6.62 -18.06 27.63
C ALA A 75 -6.18 -16.73 27.00
N GLY A 76 -5.25 -16.83 26.06
CA GLY A 76 -4.72 -15.74 25.28
C GLY A 76 -5.88 -15.25 24.44
N ALA A 77 -6.16 -13.96 24.54
CA ALA A 77 -6.99 -13.28 23.56
C ALA A 77 -6.51 -13.75 22.18
N ILE A 78 -7.38 -14.48 21.47
CA ILE A 78 -7.09 -14.95 20.11
C ILE A 78 -7.04 -13.66 19.30
N ALA A 79 -5.84 -13.12 19.12
CA ALA A 79 -5.61 -12.07 18.13
C ALA A 79 -6.15 -12.61 16.81
N PRO A 80 -6.95 -11.82 16.05
CA PRO A 80 -7.41 -12.25 14.75
C PRO A 80 -6.18 -12.65 13.94
N ARG A 81 -6.10 -13.94 13.59
CA ARG A 81 -4.97 -14.47 12.83
C ARG A 81 -5.14 -13.99 11.40
N THR A 82 -4.46 -12.90 11.05
CA THR A 82 -4.30 -12.51 9.66
C THR A 82 -3.44 -13.57 8.99
N ALA A 83 -3.96 -14.23 7.96
CA ALA A 83 -3.19 -15.16 7.13
C ALA A 83 -3.01 -14.55 5.75
N ALA A 84 -1.84 -14.79 5.15
CA ALA A 84 -1.52 -14.34 3.81
C ALA A 84 -0.91 -15.49 3.01
N GLN A 85 -1.40 -15.69 1.79
CA GLN A 85 -0.82 -16.57 0.79
C GLN A 85 -0.35 -15.72 -0.38
N CYS A 86 0.95 -15.44 -0.40
CA CYS A 86 1.59 -14.63 -1.43
C CYS A 86 2.32 -15.52 -2.44
N GLY A 87 2.39 -15.04 -3.67
CA GLY A 87 3.31 -15.57 -4.66
C GLY A 87 4.67 -14.88 -4.60
N PRO A 88 5.60 -15.24 -5.52
CA PRO A 88 6.87 -14.56 -5.63
C PRO A 88 6.68 -13.10 -6.03
N GLU A 89 7.62 -12.25 -5.63
CA GLU A 89 7.77 -10.93 -6.24
C GLU A 89 8.32 -11.11 -7.65
N LEU A 90 7.73 -10.42 -8.61
CA LEU A 90 8.12 -10.44 -10.02
C LEU A 90 8.45 -9.02 -10.48
N THR A 91 9.37 -8.90 -11.43
CA THR A 91 9.78 -7.64 -12.04
C THR A 91 9.64 -7.75 -13.55
N SER A 92 8.99 -6.78 -14.20
CA SER A 92 8.94 -6.68 -15.66
C SER A 92 10.24 -6.09 -16.22
N PRO A 93 10.59 -6.37 -17.49
CA PRO A 93 11.71 -5.71 -18.16
C PRO A 93 11.62 -4.18 -18.16
N ASP A 94 10.39 -3.66 -18.16
CA ASP A 94 10.08 -2.23 -18.22
C ASP A 94 10.12 -1.54 -16.83
N GLY A 95 10.31 -2.28 -15.74
CA GLY A 95 10.51 -1.71 -14.40
C GLY A 95 9.27 -1.68 -13.50
N VAL A 96 8.27 -2.53 -13.75
CA VAL A 96 7.17 -2.77 -12.81
C VAL A 96 7.56 -3.90 -11.89
N GLU A 97 7.46 -3.71 -10.58
CA GLU A 97 7.63 -4.76 -9.58
C GLU A 97 6.29 -5.06 -8.91
N ALA A 98 5.94 -6.33 -8.71
CA ALA A 98 4.71 -6.67 -8.03
C ALA A 98 4.73 -8.03 -7.30
N GLN A 99 4.13 -8.05 -6.11
CA GLN A 99 3.80 -9.26 -5.35
C GLN A 99 2.31 -9.28 -5.03
N THR A 100 1.64 -10.35 -5.44
CA THR A 100 0.20 -10.54 -5.20
C THR A 100 -0.05 -11.55 -4.09
N CYS A 101 -0.99 -11.23 -3.21
CA CYS A 101 -1.38 -12.04 -2.06
C CYS A 101 -2.89 -12.21 -1.97
N VAL A 102 -3.33 -13.38 -1.50
CA VAL A 102 -4.66 -13.54 -0.89
C VAL A 102 -4.51 -13.37 0.62
N LEU A 103 -5.37 -12.55 1.22
CA LEU A 103 -5.38 -12.27 2.65
C LEU A 103 -6.70 -12.72 3.26
N THR A 104 -6.63 -13.20 4.50
CA THR A 104 -7.80 -13.47 5.33
C THR A 104 -7.62 -12.84 6.70
N GLU A 105 -8.66 -12.17 7.18
CA GLU A 105 -8.71 -11.60 8.53
C GLU A 105 -10.11 -11.78 9.10
N GLY A 106 -10.21 -12.43 10.26
CA GLY A 106 -11.51 -12.75 10.86
C GLY A 106 -12.35 -13.64 9.93
N ARG A 107 -13.44 -13.07 9.39
CA ARG A 107 -14.36 -13.77 8.47
C ARG A 107 -14.25 -13.29 7.03
N ASP A 108 -13.29 -12.43 6.72
CA ASP A 108 -13.19 -11.79 5.42
C ASP A 108 -11.97 -12.32 4.64
N THR A 109 -12.12 -12.39 3.32
CA THR A 109 -11.07 -12.69 2.35
C THR A 109 -10.99 -11.56 1.32
N TRP A 110 -9.78 -11.16 0.95
CA TRP A 110 -9.53 -10.21 -0.15
C TRP A 110 -8.18 -10.51 -0.82
N ALA A 111 -7.97 -9.94 -2.00
CA ALA A 111 -6.67 -9.89 -2.63
C ALA A 111 -6.01 -8.54 -2.40
N ARG A 112 -4.69 -8.53 -2.33
CA ARG A 112 -3.86 -7.33 -2.38
C ARG A 112 -2.68 -7.57 -3.31
N THR A 113 -2.38 -6.61 -4.17
CA THR A 113 -1.09 -6.56 -4.87
C THR A 113 -0.30 -5.38 -4.33
N TYR A 114 0.95 -5.63 -3.94
CA TYR A 114 1.94 -4.60 -3.65
C TYR A 114 2.74 -4.35 -4.91
N TYR A 115 3.07 -3.09 -5.22
CA TYR A 115 3.79 -2.75 -6.44
C TYR A 115 4.74 -1.55 -6.29
N ARG A 116 5.65 -1.44 -7.25
CA ARG A 116 6.42 -0.23 -7.60
C ARG A 116 6.38 -0.01 -9.11
N ASN A 117 6.39 1.25 -9.55
CA ASN A 117 6.30 1.60 -10.96
C ASN A 117 7.45 2.52 -11.39
N ALA A 118 8.59 1.91 -11.71
CA ALA A 118 9.75 2.63 -12.22
C ALA A 118 9.70 2.88 -13.74
N THR A 119 8.57 2.62 -14.42
CA THR A 119 8.44 2.82 -15.89
C THR A 119 8.52 4.29 -16.30
N GLY A 120 8.18 5.21 -15.39
CA GLY A 120 8.07 6.65 -15.66
C GLY A 120 6.72 7.07 -16.27
N GLU A 121 5.80 6.14 -16.49
CA GLU A 121 4.46 6.39 -17.03
C GLU A 121 3.38 5.84 -16.09
N GLU A 122 2.16 6.39 -16.19
CA GLU A 122 1.00 5.83 -15.48
C GLU A 122 0.56 4.53 -16.14
N LEU A 123 0.27 3.51 -15.33
CA LEU A 123 -0.19 2.20 -15.79
C LEU A 123 -1.62 1.93 -15.33
N SER A 124 -2.27 1.01 -16.01
CA SER A 124 -3.50 0.38 -15.54
C SER A 124 -3.17 -0.95 -14.86
N SER A 125 -3.86 -1.25 -13.76
CA SER A 125 -3.78 -2.56 -13.13
C SER A 125 -5.16 -3.16 -12.89
N VAL A 126 -5.28 -4.45 -13.15
CA VAL A 126 -6.47 -5.24 -12.83
C VAL A 126 -6.10 -6.30 -11.80
N LEU A 127 -6.63 -6.16 -10.59
CA LEU A 127 -6.52 -7.16 -9.54
C LEU A 127 -7.76 -8.04 -9.51
N THR A 128 -7.56 -9.35 -9.69
CA THR A 128 -8.62 -10.36 -9.72
C THR A 128 -8.44 -11.35 -8.59
N LEU A 129 -9.43 -11.45 -7.69
CA LEU A 129 -9.55 -12.52 -6.70
C LEU A 129 -10.52 -13.59 -7.20
N MET A 130 -10.03 -14.82 -7.32
CA MET A 130 -10.82 -16.00 -7.64
C MET A 130 -11.02 -16.83 -6.38
N GLY A 131 -12.22 -17.37 -6.21
CA GLY A 131 -12.57 -18.16 -5.03
C GLY A 131 -13.56 -19.29 -5.28
N PRO A 132 -13.93 -20.02 -4.21
CA PRO A 132 -14.76 -21.22 -4.29
C PRO A 132 -16.08 -21.02 -5.06
N GLY A 133 -16.41 -22.01 -5.90
CA GLY A 133 -17.62 -21.99 -6.73
C GLY A 133 -17.54 -21.07 -7.96
N GLY A 134 -16.33 -20.76 -8.44
CA GLY A 134 -16.11 -19.95 -9.65
C GLY A 134 -16.41 -18.47 -9.46
N ARG A 135 -16.35 -17.98 -8.21
CA ARG A 135 -16.56 -16.54 -7.94
C ARG A 135 -15.31 -15.75 -8.26
N THR A 136 -15.53 -14.56 -8.79
CA THR A 136 -14.47 -13.62 -9.13
C THR A 136 -14.84 -12.23 -8.62
N LEU A 137 -13.90 -11.55 -7.97
CA LEU A 137 -13.95 -10.12 -7.66
C LEU A 137 -12.81 -9.44 -8.41
N GLN A 138 -13.10 -8.34 -9.09
CA GLN A 138 -12.12 -7.58 -9.85
C GLN A 138 -12.06 -6.15 -9.31
N THR A 139 -10.87 -5.57 -9.29
CA THR A 139 -10.65 -4.15 -8.98
C THR A 139 -9.67 -3.58 -9.97
N ASN A 140 -10.06 -2.47 -10.60
CA ASN A 140 -9.19 -1.73 -11.51
C ASN A 140 -8.53 -0.60 -10.72
N CYS A 141 -7.21 -0.51 -10.83
CA CYS A 141 -6.38 0.45 -10.11
C CYS A 141 -5.56 1.26 -11.12
N VAL A 142 -5.44 2.55 -10.84
CA VAL A 142 -4.49 3.44 -11.52
C VAL A 142 -3.17 3.31 -10.78
N VAL A 143 -2.09 3.03 -11.51
CA VAL A 143 -0.75 2.83 -10.97
C VAL A 143 0.09 4.03 -11.38
N GLY A 144 0.28 4.96 -10.44
CA GLY A 144 1.02 6.20 -10.69
C GLY A 144 2.46 5.94 -11.12
N ALA A 145 3.04 6.86 -11.89
CA ALA A 145 4.46 6.85 -12.19
C ALA A 145 5.26 7.17 -10.91
N GLY A 146 6.12 6.26 -10.47
CA GLY A 146 6.88 6.41 -9.23
C GLY A 146 7.40 5.08 -8.70
N ASP A 147 8.62 5.09 -8.19
CA ASP A 147 9.26 3.91 -7.59
C ASP A 147 8.88 3.73 -6.11
N GLU A 148 7.98 4.57 -5.58
CA GLU A 148 7.43 4.42 -4.23
C GLU A 148 6.54 3.17 -4.12
N PRO A 149 6.64 2.39 -3.02
CA PRO A 149 5.74 1.27 -2.77
C PRO A 149 4.29 1.71 -2.60
N ASP A 150 3.38 0.99 -3.24
CA ASP A 150 1.94 1.19 -3.08
C ASP A 150 1.19 -0.14 -3.21
N ALA A 151 -0.13 -0.13 -2.98
CA ALA A 151 -0.96 -1.33 -3.02
C ALA A 151 -2.36 -1.10 -3.60
N CYS A 152 -2.86 -2.12 -4.29
CA CYS A 152 -4.23 -2.20 -4.78
C CYS A 152 -4.93 -3.40 -4.12
N GLU A 153 -6.19 -3.24 -3.71
CA GLU A 153 -6.96 -4.26 -2.98
C GLU A 153 -8.34 -4.48 -3.60
N THR A 154 -8.82 -5.73 -3.57
CA THR A 154 -10.24 -6.01 -3.79
C THR A 154 -11.07 -5.66 -2.56
N PRO A 155 -12.40 -5.44 -2.70
CA PRO A 155 -13.30 -5.41 -1.54
C PRO A 155 -13.12 -6.62 -0.64
N ARG A 156 -13.25 -6.41 0.67
CA ARG A 156 -13.25 -7.47 1.68
C ARG A 156 -14.63 -8.13 1.71
N GLU A 157 -14.67 -9.43 1.43
CA GLU A 157 -15.91 -10.20 1.36
C GLU A 157 -15.88 -11.38 2.32
N PRO A 158 -17.03 -11.84 2.84
CA PRO A 158 -17.07 -13.01 3.70
C PRO A 158 -16.47 -14.26 3.05
N SER A 159 -15.57 -14.91 3.77
CA SER A 159 -14.91 -16.16 3.39
C SER A 159 -15.95 -17.28 3.20
N ARG A 160 -15.78 -18.10 2.15
CA ARG A 160 -16.64 -19.26 1.86
C ARG A 160 -15.84 -20.53 1.60
N GLY A 161 -14.66 -20.63 2.21
CA GLY A 161 -13.72 -21.72 2.02
C GLY A 161 -12.41 -21.46 2.76
N ALA A 162 -11.47 -22.38 2.61
CA ALA A 162 -10.11 -22.20 3.11
C ALA A 162 -9.33 -21.24 2.21
N VAL A 163 -8.36 -20.51 2.75
CA VAL A 163 -7.53 -19.55 1.98
C VAL A 163 -6.83 -20.20 0.77
N ALA A 164 -6.47 -21.48 0.87
CA ALA A 164 -5.82 -22.24 -0.21
C ALA A 164 -6.75 -22.52 -1.42
N GLU A 165 -8.06 -22.35 -1.26
CA GLU A 165 -9.04 -22.47 -2.35
C GLU A 165 -9.23 -21.15 -3.11
N TYR A 166 -8.56 -20.08 -2.66
CA TYR A 166 -8.53 -18.79 -3.31
C TYR A 166 -7.21 -18.59 -4.06
N SER A 167 -7.26 -17.82 -5.13
CA SER A 167 -6.09 -17.35 -5.85
C SER A 167 -6.32 -15.92 -6.33
N ALA A 168 -5.25 -15.16 -6.45
CA ALA A 168 -5.31 -13.79 -6.96
C ALA A 168 -4.28 -13.57 -8.06
N VAL A 169 -4.63 -12.74 -9.02
CA VAL A 169 -3.75 -12.31 -10.11
C VAL A 169 -3.89 -10.80 -10.28
N ALA A 170 -2.75 -10.10 -10.31
CA ALA A 170 -2.65 -8.71 -10.73
C ALA A 170 -2.02 -8.65 -12.12
N GLU A 171 -2.66 -7.92 -13.02
CA GLU A 171 -2.16 -7.63 -14.36
C GLU A 171 -1.86 -6.15 -14.46
N PHE A 172 -0.68 -5.78 -14.97
CA PHE A 172 -0.24 -4.41 -15.16
C PHE A 172 -0.01 -4.17 -16.65
N ALA A 173 -0.63 -3.13 -17.20
CA ALA A 173 -0.57 -2.79 -18.61
C ALA A 173 -0.39 -1.28 -18.80
N THR A 174 0.14 -0.85 -19.94
CA THR A 174 0.19 0.58 -20.26
C THR A 174 -1.24 1.15 -20.33
N ALA A 175 -1.38 2.41 -19.94
CA ALA A 175 -2.64 3.13 -20.06
C ALA A 175 -2.81 3.65 -21.50
N ASP A 176 -3.66 2.99 -22.29
CA ASP A 176 -4.00 3.44 -23.64
C ASP A 176 -5.40 4.11 -23.65
N GLU A 177 -5.65 5.03 -24.60
CA GLU A 177 -6.93 5.76 -24.71
C GLU A 177 -8.17 4.85 -24.88
N VAL A 178 -7.97 3.57 -25.25
CA VAL A 178 -9.03 2.56 -25.49
C VAL A 178 -9.20 1.62 -24.29
N GLY A 179 -8.39 1.74 -23.24
CA GLY A 179 -8.66 1.18 -21.92
C GLY A 179 -7.77 0.05 -21.44
N GLU A 180 -6.98 -0.61 -22.30
CA GLU A 180 -6.04 -1.68 -21.89
C GLU A 180 -4.90 -1.76 -22.93
N GLY A 181 -3.72 -1.24 -22.61
CA GLY A 181 -2.54 -1.33 -23.48
C GLY A 181 -1.79 -2.65 -23.37
N PRO A 182 -0.59 -2.79 -23.97
CA PRO A 182 0.26 -3.98 -23.80
C PRO A 182 0.48 -4.36 -22.34
N LEU A 183 0.32 -5.65 -22.04
CA LEU A 183 0.59 -6.24 -20.74
C LEU A 183 2.11 -6.24 -20.45
N LEU A 184 2.50 -5.64 -19.33
CA LEU A 184 3.89 -5.56 -18.87
C LEU A 184 4.22 -6.64 -17.84
N LEU A 185 3.29 -6.90 -16.91
CA LEU A 185 3.51 -7.85 -15.82
C LEU A 185 2.21 -8.56 -15.43
N ARG A 186 2.31 -9.86 -15.17
CA ARG A 186 1.26 -10.64 -14.50
C ARG A 186 1.84 -11.28 -13.23
N SER A 187 1.38 -10.83 -12.07
CA SER A 187 1.79 -11.34 -10.74
C SER A 187 0.68 -12.18 -10.13
N GLY A 188 0.99 -13.36 -9.62
CA GLY A 188 0.02 -14.30 -9.07
C GLY A 188 0.29 -14.59 -7.60
N SER A 189 -0.75 -14.97 -6.85
CA SER A 189 -0.65 -15.35 -5.43
C SER A 189 -0.26 -16.81 -5.20
N ASN A 190 0.10 -17.53 -6.25
CA ASN A 190 0.54 -18.91 -6.14
C ASN A 190 1.90 -18.94 -5.43
N SER A 191 1.94 -19.56 -4.26
CA SER A 191 3.19 -19.75 -3.52
C SER A 191 4.19 -20.48 -4.40
N GLY A 192 5.25 -19.77 -4.81
CA GLY A 192 6.34 -20.38 -5.54
C GLY A 192 7.10 -21.29 -4.58
N ALA A 193 6.95 -22.60 -4.71
CA ALA A 193 8.05 -23.48 -4.32
C ALA A 193 9.04 -23.48 -5.48
N PRO A 194 10.27 -22.97 -5.33
CA PRO A 194 11.31 -23.35 -6.27
C PRO A 194 11.58 -24.85 -6.05
N GLU A 195 11.04 -25.71 -6.92
CA GLU A 195 11.59 -27.06 -7.08
C GLU A 195 12.98 -26.91 -7.71
N VAL A 196 14.00 -26.82 -6.86
CA VAL A 196 15.36 -27.15 -7.25
C VAL A 196 15.42 -28.68 -7.32
N ARG A 197 15.42 -29.23 -8.53
CA ARG A 197 15.83 -30.60 -8.80
C ARG A 197 17.19 -30.61 -9.48
#